data_AF-A0A3D6DTF0-F1
#
_entry.id   AF-A0A3D6DTF0-F1
#
_cell.length_a   1.000
_cell.length_b   1.000
_cell.length_c   1.000
_cell.angle_alpha   90.00
_cell.angle_beta   90.00
_cell.angle_gamma   90.00
#
_symmetry.space_group_name_H-M   'P 1'
#
loop_
_entity.id
_entity.type
_entity.pdbx_description
1 polymer ?
#
loop_
_entity_poly.entity_id
_entity_poly.type
_entity_poly.pdbx_seq_one_letter_code
_entity_poly.pdbx_strand_id
1 'polypeptide(L)'
;VHDPRVLRVANVEESKTMLLAALEDRIGAARDIVALNAGASIYVSGLAATLADGVDKAFEALTSGAARARLDDFVKFTQRFAA
;
A
#
# COMPACT_ATOMS: atom_id res chain seq x y z
N VAL A 1 16.80 4.16 8.26
CA VAL A 1 15.52 4.59 8.90
C VAL A 1 15.17 5.94 8.32
N HIS A 2 13.94 6.10 7.79
CA HIS A 2 13.49 7.36 7.19
C HIS A 2 13.11 8.38 8.27
N ASP A 3 13.30 9.67 7.99
CA ASP A 3 12.78 10.76 8.82
C ASP A 3 11.24 10.80 8.67
N PRO A 4 10.44 10.72 9.76
CA PRO A 4 8.97 10.75 9.66
C PRO A 4 8.40 11.96 8.93
N ARG A 5 9.12 13.08 8.88
CA ARG A 5 8.69 14.30 8.17
C ARG A 5 8.52 14.09 6.67
N VAL A 6 9.16 13.08 6.07
CA VAL A 6 9.05 12.78 4.63
C VAL A 6 7.68 12.20 4.25
N LEU A 7 6.88 11.74 5.22
CA LEU A 7 5.51 11.25 5.01
C LEU A 7 4.47 12.37 5.15
N ARG A 8 4.87 13.58 5.53
CA ARG A 8 3.95 14.71 5.68
C ARG A 8 3.62 15.31 4.31
N VAL A 9 2.34 15.52 4.06
CA VAL A 9 1.78 16.15 2.84
C VAL A 9 0.90 17.33 3.22
N ALA A 10 0.75 18.30 2.31
CA ALA A 10 0.00 19.53 2.58
C ALA A 10 -1.49 19.44 2.24
N ASN A 11 -1.89 18.53 1.36
CA ASN A 11 -3.26 18.43 0.86
C ASN A 11 -3.62 17.02 0.37
N VAL A 12 -4.89 16.87 -0.06
CA VAL A 12 -5.46 15.58 -0.51
C VAL A 12 -4.84 15.07 -1.81
N GLU A 13 -4.43 15.94 -2.73
CA GLU A 13 -3.82 15.55 -4.00
C GLU A 13 -2.39 15.03 -3.80
N GLU A 14 -1.62 15.66 -2.91
CA GLU A 14 -0.30 15.17 -2.50
C GLU A 14 -0.41 13.84 -1.76
N SER A 15 -1.40 13.68 -0.87
CA SER A 15 -1.68 12.41 -0.19
C SER A 15 -1.97 11.29 -1.20
N LYS A 16 -2.87 11.55 -2.15
CA LYS A 16 -3.20 10.62 -3.24
C LYS A 16 -1.97 10.27 -4.08
N THR A 17 -1.16 11.28 -4.44
CA THR A 17 0.06 11.08 -5.23
C THR A 17 1.06 10.20 -4.50
N MET A 18 1.27 10.45 -3.20
CA MET A 18 2.17 9.65 -2.36
C MET A 18 1.67 8.20 -2.20
N LEU A 19 0.36 8.02 -1.98
CA LEU A 19 -0.25 6.69 -1.91
C LEU A 19 -0.08 5.92 -3.23
N LEU A 20 -0.39 6.54 -4.37
CA LEU A 20 -0.25 5.90 -5.67
C LEU A 20 1.21 5.52 -5.96
N ALA A 21 2.15 6.40 -5.62
CA ALA A 21 3.58 6.11 -5.73
C ALA A 21 4.00 4.88 -4.89
N ALA A 22 3.49 4.75 -3.65
CA ALA A 22 3.75 3.57 -2.83
C ALA A 22 3.18 2.29 -3.47
N LEU A 23 1.94 2.34 -3.98
CA LEU A 23 1.28 1.19 -4.64
C LEU A 23 1.93 0.80 -5.98
N GLU A 24 2.58 1.74 -6.66
CA GLU A 24 3.40 1.54 -7.86
C GLU A 24 4.82 1.03 -7.54
N ASP A 25 5.06 0.59 -6.31
CA ASP A 25 6.35 0.07 -5.84
C ASP A 25 7.52 1.08 -5.93
N ARG A 26 7.23 2.39 -5.93
CA ARG A 26 8.30 3.40 -5.93
C ARG A 26 9.05 3.36 -4.59
N ILE A 27 10.34 3.09 -4.66
CA ILE A 27 11.21 3.00 -3.47
C ILE A 27 11.14 4.29 -2.66
N GLY A 28 10.87 4.16 -1.35
CA GLY A 28 10.84 5.28 -0.42
C GLY A 28 10.04 4.99 0.84
N ALA A 29 10.06 5.94 1.78
CA ALA A 29 9.42 5.79 3.09
C ALA A 29 7.93 5.42 3.04
N ALA A 30 7.21 5.95 2.05
CA ALA A 30 5.78 5.67 1.86
C ALA A 30 5.53 4.20 1.53
N ARG A 31 6.34 3.61 0.62
CA ARG A 31 6.29 2.19 0.30
C ARG A 31 6.59 1.33 1.52
N ASP A 32 7.66 1.67 2.26
CA ASP A 32 8.10 0.87 3.40
C ASP A 32 7.08 0.87 4.54
N ILE A 33 6.49 2.03 4.86
CA ILE A 33 5.46 2.12 5.93
C ILE A 33 4.16 1.46 5.51
N VAL A 34 3.79 1.49 4.22
CA VAL A 34 2.64 0.77 3.68
C VAL A 34 2.88 -0.73 3.79
N ALA A 35 4.05 -1.24 3.37
CA ALA A 35 4.39 -2.65 3.45
C ALA A 35 4.40 -3.15 4.91
N LEU A 36 4.90 -2.34 5.85
CA LEU A 36 4.88 -2.69 7.27
C LEU A 36 3.45 -2.86 7.82
N ASN A 37 2.56 -1.89 7.58
CA ASN A 37 1.19 -1.93 8.09
C ASN A 37 0.33 -2.99 7.36
N ALA A 38 0.49 -3.12 6.05
CA ALA A 38 -0.14 -4.17 5.27
C ALA A 38 0.34 -5.55 5.72
N GLY A 39 1.64 -5.71 5.98
CA GLY A 39 2.21 -6.95 6.48
C GLY A 39 1.69 -7.34 7.86
N ALA A 40 1.54 -6.37 8.76
CA ALA A 40 0.85 -6.60 10.03
C ALA A 40 -0.60 -7.06 9.83
N SER A 41 -1.32 -6.46 8.88
CA SER A 41 -2.70 -6.84 8.53
C SER A 41 -2.78 -8.26 7.97
N ILE A 42 -1.86 -8.63 7.07
CA ILE A 42 -1.75 -9.99 6.51
C ILE A 42 -1.46 -11.00 7.62
N TYR A 43 -0.53 -10.69 8.52
CA TYR A 43 -0.20 -11.53 9.67
C TYR A 43 -1.40 -11.76 10.60
N VAL A 44 -2.05 -10.70 11.09
CA VAL A 44 -3.19 -10.85 12.02
C VAL A 44 -4.41 -11.51 11.39
N SER A 45 -4.52 -11.52 10.06
CA SER A 45 -5.55 -12.25 9.32
C SER A 45 -5.29 -13.76 9.20
N GLY A 46 -4.13 -14.24 9.66
CA GLY A 46 -3.72 -15.65 9.56
C GLY A 46 -3.16 -16.05 8.19
N LEU A 47 -2.89 -15.09 7.30
CA LEU A 47 -2.34 -15.34 5.95
C LEU A 47 -0.80 -15.38 5.92
N ALA A 48 -0.15 -15.17 7.06
CA ALA A 48 1.29 -15.25 7.27
C ALA A 48 1.59 -15.83 8.66
N ALA A 49 2.66 -16.62 8.79
CA ALA A 49 3.02 -17.27 10.05
C ALA A 49 3.70 -16.32 11.04
N THR A 50 4.41 -15.31 10.52
CA THR A 50 5.05 -14.25 11.31
C THR A 50 4.74 -12.87 10.73
N LEU A 51 5.03 -11.82 11.52
CA LEU A 51 4.97 -10.44 11.02
C LEU A 51 5.91 -10.24 9.83
N ALA A 52 7.11 -10.82 9.87
CA ALA A 52 8.09 -10.72 8.78
C ALA A 52 7.53 -11.33 7.48
N ASP A 53 6.97 -12.54 7.55
CA ASP A 53 6.33 -13.18 6.38
C ASP A 53 5.17 -12.34 5.83
N GLY A 54 4.44 -11.65 6.72
CA GLY A 54 3.38 -10.72 6.33
C GLY A 54 3.93 -9.54 5.54
N VAL A 55 5.02 -8.93 6.01
CA VAL A 55 5.69 -7.82 5.33
C VAL A 55 6.27 -8.26 3.98
N ASP A 56 6.86 -9.46 3.91
CA ASP A 56 7.36 -10.02 2.65
C ASP A 56 6.24 -10.19 1.63
N LYS A 57 5.09 -10.75 2.03
CA LYS A 57 3.88 -10.84 1.19
C LYS A 57 3.35 -9.47 0.76
N ALA A 58 3.42 -8.47 1.63
CA ALA A 58 3.03 -7.11 1.27
C ALA A 58 3.96 -6.54 0.19
N PHE A 59 5.28 -6.75 0.31
CA PHE A 59 6.23 -6.36 -0.73
C PHE A 59 6.05 -7.14 -2.03
N GLU A 60 5.71 -8.43 -1.99
CA GLU A 60 5.36 -9.21 -3.18
C GLU A 60 4.15 -8.61 -3.91
N ALA A 61 3.11 -8.20 -3.17
CA ALA A 61 1.92 -7.57 -3.75
C ALA A 61 2.21 -6.19 -4.37
N LEU A 62 3.14 -5.42 -3.79
CA LEU A 62 3.60 -4.15 -4.36
C LEU A 62 4.44 -4.39 -5.62
N THR A 63 5.49 -5.23 -5.50
CA THR A 63 6.46 -5.51 -6.58
C THR A 63 5.80 -6.14 -7.81
N SER A 64 4.80 -7.00 -7.61
CA SER A 64 4.04 -7.61 -8.71
C SER A 64 3.04 -6.65 -9.38
N GLY A 65 2.80 -5.46 -8.81
CA GLY A 65 1.77 -4.53 -9.25
C GLY A 65 0.35 -4.93 -8.86
N ALA A 66 0.16 -6.06 -8.16
CA ALA A 66 -1.15 -6.56 -7.76
C ALA A 66 -1.90 -5.56 -6.84
N ALA A 67 -1.18 -4.87 -5.96
CA ALA A 67 -1.76 -3.85 -5.09
C ALA A 67 -2.35 -2.67 -5.88
N ARG A 68 -1.60 -2.16 -6.88
CA ARG A 68 -2.07 -1.07 -7.76
C ARG A 68 -3.25 -1.51 -8.61
N ALA A 69 -3.19 -2.70 -9.18
CA ALA A 69 -4.28 -3.28 -9.97
C ALA A 69 -5.55 -3.45 -9.12
N ARG A 70 -5.43 -3.88 -7.86
CA ARG A 70 -6.57 -4.04 -6.95
C ARG A 70 -7.29 -2.71 -6.68
N LEU A 71 -6.55 -1.61 -6.57
CA LEU A 71 -7.16 -0.28 -6.47
C LEU A 71 -7.96 0.07 -7.74
N ASP A 72 -7.40 -0.15 -8.93
CA ASP A 72 -8.11 0.11 -10.20
C ASP A 72 -9.39 -0.72 -10.31
N ASP A 73 -9.31 -2.00 -9.95
CA ASP A 73 -10.47 -2.90 -9.96
C ASP A 73 -11.55 -2.45 -8.98
N PHE A 74 -11.15 -2.00 -7.78
CA PHE A 74 -12.09 -1.49 -6.78
C PHE A 74 -12.79 -0.19 -7.25
N VAL A 75 -12.04 0.73 -7.86
CA VAL A 75 -12.61 1.95 -8.45
C VAL A 75 -13.60 1.61 -9.56
N LYS A 76 -13.20 0.77 -10.53
CA LYS A 76 -14.09 0.32 -11.61
C LYS A 76 -15.33 -0.37 -11.06
N PHE A 77 -15.17 -1.21 -10.04
CA PHE A 77 -16.27 -1.93 -9.41
C PHE A 77 -17.27 -0.98 -8.78
N THR A 78 -16.81 -0.03 -7.97
CA THR A 78 -17.69 0.92 -7.25
C THR A 78 -18.40 1.90 -8.20
N GLN A 79 -17.75 2.32 -9.28
CA GLN A 79 -18.35 3.17 -10.31
C GLN A 79 -19.56 2.54 -11.02
N ARG A 80 -19.65 1.20 -11.07
CA ARG A 80 -20.83 0.50 -11.62
C ARG A 80 -22.12 0.74 -10.81
N PHE A 81 -21.98 1.26 -9.59
CA PHE A 81 -23.09 1.55 -8.67
C PHE A 81 -23.29 3.06 -8.47
N ALA A 82 -22.52 3.91 -9.16
CA ALA A 82 -22.77 5.34 -9.17
C ALA A 82 -24.02 5.62 -10.01
N ALA A 83 -24.99 6.31 -9.41
CA ALA A 83 -26.23 6.75 -10.05
C ALA A 83 -25.99 7.87 -11.07
#